data_AF-A0A8D0G793-F1
#
_entry.id   AF-A0A8D0G793-F1
#
_cell.length_a   1.000
_cell.length_b   1.000
_cell.length_c   1.000
_cell.angle_alpha   90.00
_cell.angle_beta   90.00
_cell.angle_gamma   90.00
#
_symmetry.space_group_name_H-M   'P 1'
#
loop_
_entity.id
_entity.type
_entity.pdbx_description
1 polymer ?
#
loop_
_entity_poly.entity_id
_entity_poly.type
_entity_poly.pdbx_seq_one_letter_code
_entity_poly.pdbx_strand_id
1 'polypeptide(L)'
;MYLPAAAYRNSFFLSVTRIIADNVTCILQNLTEATPRHPGVHPVHPEELMHADKLNCSNSWCQVVTCEVARLARNSEVSIRLLRVIHEDFFWTAKFKTVKVISTFALRAKEENLLLLEEAAHRREVGGSNPPRAVSSASPPKALGC
;
A
#
# COMPACT_ATOMS: atom_id res chain seq x y z
N MET A 1 2.18 6.06 -2.08
CA MET A 1 1.50 4.77 -1.86
C MET A 1 2.05 4.15 -0.58
N TYR A 2 1.19 3.63 0.29
CA TYR A 2 1.54 2.98 1.55
C TYR A 2 1.18 1.51 1.47
N LEU A 3 2.16 0.64 1.69
CA LEU A 3 2.06 -0.80 1.46
C LEU A 3 2.37 -1.52 2.79
N PRO A 4 1.38 -2.13 3.46
CA PRO A 4 1.61 -2.90 4.67
C PRO A 4 2.56 -4.05 4.36
N ALA A 5 3.67 -4.12 5.09
CA ALA A 5 4.82 -4.93 4.74
C ALA A 5 5.28 -5.85 5.87
N ALA A 6 5.27 -5.38 7.13
CA ALA A 6 5.76 -6.17 8.25
C ALA A 6 4.96 -5.96 9.55
N ALA A 7 4.90 -7.00 10.38
CA ALA A 7 4.41 -6.93 11.75
C ALA A 7 5.55 -6.61 12.74
N TYR A 8 5.30 -6.79 14.04
CA TYR A 8 6.31 -6.63 15.09
C TYR A 8 7.62 -7.40 14.78
N ARG A 9 8.76 -6.85 15.20
CA ARG A 9 10.12 -7.39 14.95
C ARG A 9 10.49 -7.62 13.47
N ASN A 10 9.96 -6.82 12.56
CA ASN A 10 10.24 -6.93 11.12
C ASN A 10 9.85 -8.31 10.55
N SER A 11 8.79 -8.93 11.08
CA SER A 11 8.21 -10.13 10.48
C SER A 11 7.46 -9.74 9.21
N PHE A 12 8.09 -9.92 8.06
CA PHE A 12 7.57 -9.48 6.76
C PHE A 12 6.48 -10.43 6.26
N PHE A 13 5.40 -9.86 5.71
CA PHE A 13 4.32 -10.59 5.05
C PHE A 13 4.06 -10.10 3.62
N LEU A 14 4.56 -8.91 3.27
CA LEU A 14 4.56 -8.36 1.92
C LEU A 14 5.88 -7.61 1.69
N SER A 15 6.41 -7.69 0.46
CA SER A 15 7.54 -6.86 0.05
C SER A 15 7.36 -6.37 -1.38
N VAL A 16 7.70 -5.11 -1.64
CA VAL A 16 7.86 -4.62 -3.02
C VAL A 16 9.21 -5.07 -3.55
N THR A 17 9.21 -5.83 -4.63
CA THR A 17 10.44 -6.32 -5.28
C THR A 17 10.84 -5.49 -6.47
N ARG A 18 9.88 -4.87 -7.15
CA ARG A 18 10.15 -4.01 -8.31
C ARG A 18 9.09 -2.94 -8.48
N ILE A 19 9.52 -1.77 -8.93
CA ILE A 19 8.67 -0.71 -9.43
C ILE A 19 8.95 -0.58 -10.93
N ILE A 20 7.89 -0.60 -11.74
CA ILE A 20 7.95 -0.41 -13.18
C ILE A 20 7.08 0.80 -13.48
N ALA A 21 7.70 1.88 -13.93
CA ALA A 21 7.02 3.12 -14.28
C ALA A 21 7.72 3.75 -15.48
N ASP A 22 6.95 4.12 -16.49
CA ASP A 22 7.45 4.74 -17.72
C ASP A 22 7.37 6.27 -17.55
N ASN A 23 8.50 6.97 -17.72
CA ASN A 23 8.60 8.43 -17.59
C ASN A 23 8.14 9.00 -16.23
N VAL A 24 8.21 8.19 -15.17
CA VAL A 24 7.88 8.58 -13.80
C VAL A 24 8.98 8.07 -12.87
N THR A 25 9.51 8.98 -12.06
CA THR A 25 10.50 8.63 -11.04
C THR A 25 9.76 8.20 -9.78
N CYS A 26 10.01 6.98 -9.32
CA CYS A 26 9.46 6.45 -8.08
C CYS A 26 10.57 6.06 -7.11
N ILE A 27 10.39 6.37 -5.84
CA ILE A 27 11.29 6.06 -4.74
C ILE A 27 10.57 5.14 -3.76
N LEU A 28 11.20 4.00 -3.43
CA LEU A 28 10.77 3.11 -2.36
C LEU A 28 11.51 3.47 -1.08
N GLN A 29 10.79 3.96 -0.09
CA GLN A 29 11.30 4.13 1.27
C GLN A 29 11.07 2.81 2.03
N ASN A 30 12.18 2.17 2.39
CA ASN A 30 12.18 0.91 3.13
C ASN A 30 11.92 1.14 4.63
N LEU A 31 11.47 0.09 5.30
CA LEU A 31 11.11 0.11 6.73
C LEU A 31 12.26 0.50 7.66
N THR A 32 13.51 0.34 7.21
CA THR A 32 14.73 0.55 7.99
C THR A 32 15.21 2.00 8.06
N GLU A 33 14.67 2.90 7.24
CA GLU A 33 15.03 4.32 7.25
C GLU A 33 13.90 5.16 7.83
N ALA A 34 13.96 5.35 9.16
CA ALA A 34 13.56 6.58 9.83
C ALA A 34 12.27 7.29 9.36
N THR A 35 11.16 6.57 9.14
CA THR A 35 9.87 7.24 9.34
C THR A 35 9.67 7.42 10.84
N PRO A 36 9.46 8.66 11.34
CA PRO A 36 8.89 8.86 12.65
C PRO A 36 7.65 7.97 12.70
N ARG A 37 7.65 7.06 13.67
CA ARG A 37 6.52 6.21 13.99
C ARG A 37 5.29 7.09 13.89
N HIS A 38 4.40 6.84 12.94
CA HIS A 38 3.17 7.63 12.85
C HIS A 38 2.58 7.62 14.27
N PRO A 39 2.37 8.78 14.93
CA PRO A 39 1.89 8.80 16.30
C PRO A 39 0.58 7.99 16.37
N GLY A 40 0.61 6.85 17.06
CA GLY A 40 -0.52 5.93 17.17
C GLY A 40 -0.43 4.62 16.38
N VAL A 41 0.50 4.45 15.43
CA VAL A 41 0.68 3.16 14.73
C VAL A 41 1.60 2.27 15.57
N HIS A 42 0.98 1.35 16.30
CA HIS A 42 1.67 0.33 17.07
C HIS A 42 1.61 -0.97 16.26
N PRO A 43 2.74 -1.47 15.74
CA PRO A 43 2.78 -2.78 15.11
C PRO A 43 2.35 -3.80 16.14
N VAL A 44 1.25 -4.47 15.84
CA VAL A 44 0.63 -5.44 16.73
C VAL A 44 1.46 -6.74 16.68
N HIS A 45 1.61 -7.41 17.82
CA HIS A 45 2.34 -8.69 17.87
C HIS A 45 1.62 -9.71 16.94
N PRO A 46 2.34 -10.56 16.19
CA PRO A 46 1.70 -11.50 15.24
C PRO A 46 0.58 -12.37 15.86
N GLU A 47 0.71 -12.69 17.13
CA GLU A 47 -0.21 -13.46 17.95
C GLU A 47 -1.47 -12.66 18.29
N GLU A 48 -1.36 -11.34 18.42
CA GLU A 48 -2.51 -10.44 18.57
C GLU A 48 -3.19 -10.15 17.22
N LEU A 49 -2.45 -10.31 16.12
CA LEU A 49 -2.99 -10.23 14.76
C LEU A 49 -3.83 -11.46 14.38
N MET A 50 -3.79 -12.56 15.14
CA MET A 50 -4.56 -13.80 14.85
C MET A 50 -6.08 -13.58 14.66
N HIS A 51 -6.62 -12.49 15.20
CA HIS A 51 -8.04 -12.13 15.08
C HIS A 51 -8.31 -11.00 14.07
N ALA A 52 -7.27 -10.45 13.44
CA ALA A 52 -7.42 -9.37 12.49
C ALA A 52 -8.00 -9.90 11.17
N ASP A 53 -9.08 -9.28 10.68
CA ASP A 53 -9.62 -9.59 9.36
C ASP A 53 -8.84 -8.89 8.22
N LYS A 54 -8.01 -7.90 8.59
CA LYS A 54 -7.22 -7.09 7.66
C LYS A 54 -5.88 -6.63 8.24
N LEU A 55 -4.89 -6.53 7.35
CA LEU A 55 -3.58 -5.91 7.58
C LEU A 55 -3.49 -4.62 6.78
N ASN A 56 -3.14 -3.51 7.42
CA ASN A 56 -3.00 -2.20 6.82
C ASN A 56 -1.98 -1.35 7.60
N CYS A 57 -1.75 -0.11 7.17
CA CYS A 57 -0.78 0.77 7.83
C CYS A 57 -1.19 1.27 9.22
N SER A 58 -2.37 0.91 9.72
CA SER A 58 -2.77 1.21 11.10
C SER A 58 -2.32 0.13 12.08
N ASN A 59 -2.12 -1.11 11.62
CA ASN A 59 -1.74 -2.26 12.47
C ASN A 59 -0.46 -2.97 12.01
N SER A 60 0.22 -2.46 10.99
CA SER A 60 1.47 -3.00 10.46
C SER A 60 2.42 -1.88 10.01
N TRP A 61 3.69 -2.21 9.92
CA TRP A 61 4.69 -1.36 9.29
C TRP A 61 4.46 -1.29 7.79
N CYS A 62 4.55 -0.08 7.22
CA CYS A 62 4.34 0.14 5.80
C CYS A 62 5.59 0.62 5.08
N GLN A 63 5.88 -0.02 3.95
CA GLN A 63 6.77 0.55 2.94
C GLN A 63 6.03 1.69 2.24
N VAL A 64 6.78 2.73 1.87
CA VAL A 64 6.22 3.90 1.16
C VAL A 64 6.82 3.98 -0.23
N VAL A 65 5.97 4.00 -1.25
CA VAL A 65 6.38 4.32 -2.63
C VAL A 65 5.88 5.71 -2.98
N THR A 66 6.80 6.63 -3.25
CA THR A 66 6.51 7.99 -3.68
C THR A 66 6.90 8.13 -5.13
N CYS A 67 5.99 8.61 -5.98
CA CYS A 67 6.24 8.80 -7.41
C CYS A 67 5.98 10.25 -7.79
N GLU A 68 6.91 10.86 -8.51
CA GLU A 68 6.76 12.18 -9.07
C GLU A 68 6.21 12.08 -10.48
N VAL A 69 4.93 12.46 -10.62
CA VAL A 69 4.24 12.45 -11.90
C VAL A 69 4.26 13.87 -12.46
N ALA A 70 4.88 14.04 -13.63
CA ALA A 70 4.88 15.31 -14.34
C ALA A 70 3.46 15.70 -14.79
N ARG A 71 3.30 16.92 -15.31
CA ARG A 71 2.01 17.37 -15.85
C ARG A 71 1.54 16.40 -16.94
N LEU A 72 0.36 15.83 -16.73
CA LEU A 72 -0.32 14.97 -17.69
C LEU A 72 -1.06 15.84 -18.70
N ALA A 73 -0.92 15.51 -19.99
CA ALA A 73 -1.72 16.12 -21.03
C ALA A 73 -3.18 15.65 -20.91
N ARG A 74 -4.11 16.39 -21.51
CA ARG A 74 -5.49 15.94 -21.60
C ARG A 74 -5.54 14.57 -22.27
N ASN A 75 -6.26 13.63 -21.67
CA ASN A 75 -6.41 12.25 -22.14
C ASN A 75 -5.12 11.42 -22.17
N SER A 76 -4.07 11.82 -21.44
CA SER A 76 -2.88 10.98 -21.26
C SER A 76 -2.99 10.13 -19.99
N GLU A 77 -2.40 8.93 -20.01
CA GLU A 77 -2.33 8.04 -18.86
C GLU A 77 -0.88 7.82 -18.42
N VAL A 78 -0.70 7.58 -17.12
CA VAL A 78 0.55 7.08 -16.54
C VAL A 78 0.27 5.75 -15.86
N SER A 79 1.11 4.76 -16.15
CA SER A 79 1.05 3.44 -15.52
C SER A 79 2.21 3.25 -14.55
N ILE A 80 1.89 2.99 -13.28
CA ILE A 80 2.85 2.61 -12.25
C ILE A 80 2.49 1.19 -11.80
N ARG A 81 3.40 0.25 -12.02
CA ARG A 81 3.22 -1.16 -11.70
C ARG A 81 4.16 -1.56 -10.57
N LEU A 82 3.60 -2.15 -9.52
CA LEU A 82 4.34 -2.66 -8.37
C LEU A 82 4.36 -4.20 -8.41
N LEU A 83 5.55 -4.78 -8.53
CA LEU A 83 5.73 -6.21 -8.28
C LEU A 83 5.92 -6.40 -6.79
N ARG A 84 5.16 -7.35 -6.26
CA ARG A 84 5.06 -7.63 -4.83
C ARG A 84 5.20 -9.13 -4.61
N VAL A 85 5.81 -9.50 -3.49
CA VAL A 85 5.90 -10.87 -3.00
C VAL A 85 5.15 -10.96 -1.67
N ILE A 86 4.37 -12.02 -1.51
CA ILE A 86 3.69 -12.39 -0.27
C ILE A 86 4.55 -13.44 0.42
N HIS A 87 4.86 -13.24 1.70
CA HIS A 87 5.64 -14.20 2.49
C HIS A 87 4.68 -15.06 3.31
N GLU A 88 4.44 -16.29 2.84
CA GLU A 88 3.41 -17.18 3.39
C GLU A 88 3.70 -17.63 4.83
N ASP A 89 4.98 -17.77 5.19
CA ASP A 89 5.43 -18.18 6.53
C ASP A 89 4.86 -17.31 7.64
N PHE A 90 4.70 -16.01 7.39
CA PHE A 90 4.05 -15.10 8.34
C PHE A 90 2.62 -15.53 8.62
N PHE A 91 1.84 -15.80 7.57
CA PHE A 91 0.42 -16.11 7.69
C PHE A 91 0.19 -17.48 8.33
N TRP A 92 1.05 -18.46 8.04
CA TRP A 92 1.02 -19.75 8.70
C TRP A 92 1.37 -19.63 10.18
N THR A 93 2.43 -18.90 10.52
CA THR A 93 2.85 -18.68 11.92
C THR A 93 1.78 -17.95 12.72
N ALA A 94 1.18 -16.92 12.13
CA ALA A 94 0.07 -16.16 12.71
C ALA A 94 -1.30 -16.84 12.56
N LYS A 95 -1.36 -18.09 12.09
CA LYS A 95 -2.57 -18.93 12.01
C LYS A 95 -3.77 -18.27 11.32
N PHE A 96 -3.53 -17.41 10.34
CA PHE A 96 -4.60 -16.80 9.56
C PHE A 96 -5.31 -17.83 8.69
N LYS A 97 -6.64 -17.95 8.83
CA LYS A 97 -7.46 -18.73 7.88
C LYS A 97 -7.71 -17.93 6.59
N THR A 98 -8.05 -16.65 6.77
CA THR A 98 -8.27 -15.68 5.70
C THR A 98 -7.94 -14.29 6.24
N VAL A 99 -7.25 -13.46 5.46
CA VAL A 99 -6.95 -12.08 5.83
C VAL A 99 -6.85 -11.20 4.57
N LYS A 100 -7.22 -9.93 4.70
CA LYS A 100 -7.11 -8.93 3.61
C LYS A 100 -5.89 -8.04 3.82
N VAL A 101 -5.03 -7.93 2.80
CA VAL A 101 -3.85 -7.04 2.86
C VAL A 101 -4.17 -5.73 2.13
N ILE A 102 -4.44 -4.68 2.90
CA ILE A 102 -4.97 -3.41 2.39
C ILE A 102 -3.87 -2.37 2.25
N SER A 103 -3.51 -2.07 1.00
CA SER A 103 -2.60 -0.97 0.66
C SER A 103 -3.37 0.33 0.41
N THR A 104 -2.75 1.49 0.52
CA THR A 104 -3.41 2.76 0.20
C THR A 104 -2.58 3.53 -0.80
N PHE A 105 -3.19 4.13 -1.82
CA PHE A 105 -2.53 5.10 -2.68
C PHE A 105 -3.33 6.38 -2.72
N ALA A 106 -2.63 7.49 -2.92
CA ALA A 106 -3.21 8.80 -3.10
C ALA A 106 -2.45 9.48 -4.22
N LEU A 107 -3.20 10.14 -5.11
CA LEU A 107 -2.66 11.08 -6.07
C LEU A 107 -2.91 12.48 -5.51
N ARG A 108 -1.84 13.27 -5.38
CA ARG A 108 -1.94 14.66 -4.89
C ARG A 108 -1.36 15.57 -5.94
N ALA A 109 -2.11 16.59 -6.32
CA ALA A 109 -1.59 17.70 -7.09
C ALA A 109 -0.70 18.56 -6.18
N LYS A 110 0.48 18.97 -6.67
CA LYS A 110 1.29 19.99 -5.99
C LYS A 110 0.60 21.34 -6.25
N GLU A 111 0.00 21.91 -5.21
CA GLU A 111 -0.72 23.19 -5.29
C GLU A 111 0.20 24.28 -5.82
N GLU A 112 -0.08 24.77 -7.03
CA GLU A 112 0.01 26.20 -7.29
C GLU A 112 -1.20 26.74 -8.08
N ASN A 113 -1.95 25.97 -8.89
CA ASN A 113 -3.15 26.46 -9.59
C ASN A 113 -4.04 25.34 -10.18
N LEU A 114 -4.52 24.37 -9.40
CA LEU A 114 -5.35 23.27 -9.95
C LEU A 114 -6.76 23.25 -9.35
N LEU A 115 -7.74 23.61 -10.18
CA LEU A 115 -9.15 23.28 -9.96
C LEU A 115 -9.31 21.77 -10.24
N LEU A 116 -9.52 20.99 -9.18
CA LEU A 116 -9.76 19.56 -9.29
C LEU A 116 -11.20 19.38 -9.82
N LEU A 117 -11.36 19.03 -11.09
CA LEU A 117 -12.64 18.54 -11.59
C LEU A 117 -12.78 17.08 -11.14
N GLU A 118 -13.81 16.81 -10.36
CA GLU A 118 -14.14 15.50 -9.80
C GLU A 118 -14.64 14.56 -10.91
N GLU A 119 -13.74 14.11 -11.79
CA GLU A 119 -14.10 13.18 -12.86
C GLU A 119 -13.24 11.91 -12.79
N ALA A 120 -13.78 10.99 -11.97
CA ALA A 120 -13.68 9.55 -12.06
C ALA A 120 -12.28 8.93 -12.16
N ALA A 121 -11.58 8.90 -11.01
CA ALA A 121 -10.51 7.94 -10.76
C ALA A 121 -11.05 6.50 -10.84
N HIS A 122 -10.98 5.88 -12.02
CA HIS A 122 -11.40 4.50 -12.21
C HIS A 122 -10.31 3.53 -11.74
N ARG A 123 -10.69 2.64 -10.82
CA ARG A 123 -9.82 1.60 -10.26
C ARG A 123 -10.12 0.25 -10.91
N ARG A 124 -9.10 -0.42 -11.43
CA ARG A 124 -9.16 -1.84 -11.83
C ARG A 124 -7.98 -2.59 -11.22
N GLU A 125 -8.29 -3.63 -10.46
CA GLU A 125 -7.31 -4.59 -9.92
C GLU A 125 -7.43 -5.88 -10.72
N VAL A 126 -6.32 -6.36 -11.30
CA VAL A 126 -6.26 -7.70 -11.91
C VAL A 126 -5.45 -8.59 -10.98
N GLY A 127 -6.15 -9.43 -10.21
CA GLY A 127 -5.54 -10.45 -9.37
C GLY A 127 -5.60 -11.83 -10.04
N GLY A 128 -4.46 -12.39 -10.42
CA GLY A 128 -4.35 -13.83 -10.70
C GLY A 128 -4.22 -14.58 -9.39
N SER A 129 -5.08 -15.57 -9.10
CA SER A 129 -5.01 -16.37 -7.87
C SER A 129 -5.42 -17.84 -8.05
N ASN A 130 -4.61 -18.76 -7.48
CA ASN A 130 -5.02 -19.81 -6.53
C ASN A 130 -3.83 -20.70 -6.07
N PRO A 131 -3.85 -21.31 -4.85
CA PRO A 131 -4.39 -20.89 -3.53
C PRO A 131 -3.35 -21.05 -2.35
N PRO A 132 -3.59 -20.60 -1.08
CA PRO A 132 -4.80 -20.01 -0.48
C PRO A 132 -4.85 -18.47 -0.58
N ARG A 133 -6.07 -17.92 -0.63
CA ARG A 133 -6.35 -16.55 -1.08
C ARG A 133 -6.20 -15.50 0.03
N ALA A 134 -5.06 -14.83 0.06
CA ALA A 134 -4.97 -13.44 0.52
C ALA A 134 -5.37 -12.51 -0.65
N VAL A 135 -6.44 -11.74 -0.48
CA VAL A 135 -6.85 -10.73 -1.47
C VAL A 135 -6.30 -9.38 -1.03
N SER A 136 -5.41 -8.79 -1.84
CA SER A 136 -4.93 -7.44 -1.62
C SER A 136 -5.86 -6.44 -2.30
N SER A 137 -6.44 -5.53 -1.52
CA SER A 137 -7.37 -4.50 -2.01
C SER A 137 -6.94 -3.13 -1.51
N ALA A 138 -6.90 -2.10 -2.34
CA ALA A 138 -6.77 -0.73 -1.85
C ALA A 138 -8.04 -0.16 -1.18
N SER A 139 -7.92 0.85 -0.32
CA SER A 139 -9.05 1.64 0.22
C SER A 139 -8.89 3.11 -0.16
N PRO A 140 -9.99 3.84 -0.47
CA PRO A 140 -9.92 5.28 -0.73
C PRO A 140 -9.55 6.06 0.54
N PRO A 141 -8.95 7.27 0.41
CA PRO A 141 -8.80 8.16 1.55
C PRO A 141 -10.18 8.58 2.08
N LYS A 142 -10.37 8.55 3.40
CA LYS A 142 -11.51 9.20 4.03
C LYS A 142 -11.35 10.71 3.85
N ALA A 143 -12.35 11.36 3.25
CA ALA A 143 -12.46 12.81 3.30
C ALA A 143 -12.68 13.23 4.76
N LEU A 144 -11.72 13.93 5.35
CA LEU A 144 -12.02 14.76 6.52
C LEU A 144 -12.72 16.01 5.96
N GLY A 145 -14.00 16.13 6.25
CA GLY A 145 -14.76 17.35 6.00
C GLY A 145 -14.16 18.52 6.75
N CYS A 146 -14.21 19.69 6.11
CA CYS A 146 -13.89 20.98 6.69
C CYS A 146 -14.70 21.27 7.96
#